data_AF-A0A840DDC0-F1
#
_entry.id   AF-A0A840DDC0-F1
#
_cell.length_a   1.000
_cell.length_b   1.000
_cell.length_c   1.000
_cell.angle_alpha   90.00
_cell.angle_beta   90.00
_cell.angle_gamma   90.00
#
_symmetry.space_group_name_H-M   'P 1'
#
loop_
_entity.id
_entity.type
_entity.pdbx_description
1 polymer ?
#
loop_
_entity_poly.entity_id
_entity_poly.type
_entity_poly.pdbx_seq_one_letter_code
_entity_poly.pdbx_strand_id
1 'polypeptide(L)'
;MYEVASRYGTDKPPKYPDPGDYHVHSAAVACEVDALVTADKNLLEYAQSSYGDELPYETLTADEFLMQLTEYVPLSVFVKVFTDQEEYWSNPKNNRKLDAEGVDLPRALVKAGAPNFAEFVRRRVIPELRD
;
A
#
# COMPACT_ATOMS: atom_id res chain seq x y z
N MET A 1 7.63 -15.29 16.24
CA MET A 1 6.21 -15.07 15.89
C MET A 1 5.32 -14.86 17.13
N TYR A 2 5.59 -15.53 18.26
CA TYR A 2 4.85 -15.36 19.54
C TYR A 2 5.14 -14.08 20.34
N GLU A 3 6.10 -13.24 19.93
CA GLU A 3 6.67 -12.19 20.79
C GLU A 3 5.98 -10.81 20.66
N VAL A 4 5.28 -10.55 19.55
CA VAL A 4 4.57 -9.28 19.34
C VAL A 4 3.15 -9.32 19.90
N ALA A 5 2.42 -10.43 19.68
CA ALA A 5 1.10 -10.62 20.26
C ALA A 5 1.13 -10.66 21.80
N SER A 6 2.19 -11.22 22.41
CA SER A 6 2.37 -11.21 23.87
C SER A 6 2.77 -9.84 24.43
N ARG A 7 3.42 -9.00 23.62
CA ARG A 7 3.89 -7.67 24.04
C ARG A 7 2.77 -6.63 24.05
N TYR A 8 1.77 -6.78 23.19
CA TYR A 8 0.72 -5.78 22.99
C TYR A 8 -0.67 -6.20 23.46
N GLY A 9 -0.88 -7.48 23.80
CA GLY A 9 -1.95 -7.92 24.72
C GLY A 9 -3.38 -7.52 24.34
N THR A 10 -3.69 -7.38 23.04
CA THR A 10 -5.04 -7.04 22.60
C THR A 10 -5.93 -8.29 22.59
N ASP A 11 -7.25 -8.09 22.66
CA ASP A 11 -8.22 -9.17 22.45
C ASP A 11 -8.37 -9.47 20.95
N LYS A 12 -8.45 -10.76 20.61
CA LYS A 12 -8.59 -11.17 19.22
C LYS A 12 -9.99 -10.84 18.70
N PRO A 13 -10.13 -10.10 17.57
CA PRO A 13 -11.43 -9.84 16.99
C PRO A 13 -12.18 -11.13 16.65
N PRO A 14 -13.52 -11.14 16.78
CA PRO A 14 -14.33 -12.31 16.47
C PRO A 14 -14.16 -12.71 15.00
N LYS A 15 -13.92 -14.00 14.74
CA LYS A 15 -13.74 -14.55 13.38
C LYS A 15 -12.62 -13.89 12.55
N TYR A 16 -11.62 -13.30 13.21
CA TYR A 16 -10.45 -12.75 12.51
C TYR A 16 -9.84 -13.79 11.56
N PRO A 17 -9.59 -13.43 10.29
CA PRO A 17 -9.49 -14.38 9.18
C PRO A 17 -8.26 -15.29 9.26
N ASP A 18 -7.14 -14.74 9.69
CA ASP A 18 -5.90 -15.49 9.88
C ASP A 18 -5.34 -15.28 11.30
N PRO A 19 -5.31 -16.31 12.16
CA PRO A 19 -4.63 -16.24 13.45
C PRO A 19 -3.15 -15.88 13.37
N GLY A 20 -2.48 -16.21 12.26
CA GLY A 20 -1.08 -15.88 11.99
C GLY A 20 -0.85 -14.38 11.88
N ASP A 21 -1.80 -13.64 11.29
CA ASP A 21 -1.73 -12.18 11.10
C ASP A 21 -2.16 -11.39 12.33
N TYR A 22 -2.51 -12.08 13.41
CA TYR A 22 -2.96 -11.43 14.63
C TYR A 22 -1.93 -10.46 15.22
N HIS A 23 -0.65 -10.75 15.05
CA HIS A 23 0.42 -9.85 15.48
C HIS A 23 0.41 -8.49 14.76
N VAL A 24 -0.06 -8.43 13.51
CA VAL A 24 -0.20 -7.18 12.75
C VAL A 24 -1.36 -6.36 13.32
N HIS A 25 -2.51 -7.00 13.59
CA HIS A 25 -3.61 -6.35 14.28
C HIS A 25 -3.19 -5.81 15.65
N SER A 26 -2.56 -6.63 16.49
CA SER A 26 -2.09 -6.19 17.81
C SER A 26 -1.12 -5.00 17.72
N ALA A 27 -0.25 -4.97 16.71
CA ALA A 27 0.63 -3.83 16.49
C ALA A 27 -0.14 -2.58 16.03
N ALA A 28 -1.11 -2.72 15.12
CA ALA A 28 -1.95 -1.63 14.66
C ALA A 28 -2.74 -0.99 15.81
N VAL A 29 -3.36 -1.81 16.66
CA VAL A 29 -4.10 -1.35 17.84
C VAL A 29 -3.18 -0.68 18.86
N ALA A 30 -2.04 -1.30 19.20
CA ALA A 30 -1.14 -0.76 20.21
C ALA A 30 -0.43 0.54 19.79
N CYS A 31 -0.24 0.73 18.48
CA CYS A 31 0.29 1.96 17.93
C CYS A 31 -0.80 2.99 17.58
N GLU A 32 -2.07 2.67 17.81
CA GLU A 32 -3.22 3.53 17.51
C GLU A 32 -3.16 4.09 16.07
N VAL A 33 -2.83 3.22 15.10
CA VAL A 33 -2.72 3.66 13.70
C VAL A 33 -4.09 3.99 13.14
N ASP A 34 -4.18 5.04 12.31
CA ASP A 34 -5.44 5.38 11.63
C ASP A 34 -5.78 4.36 10.54
N ALA A 35 -4.76 3.79 9.88
CA ALA A 35 -4.94 2.86 8.78
C ALA A 35 -3.91 1.72 8.76
N LEU A 36 -4.37 0.54 8.36
CA LEU A 36 -3.57 -0.63 8.02
C LEU A 36 -3.64 -0.87 6.51
N VAL A 37 -2.53 -0.61 5.81
CA VAL A 37 -2.43 -0.86 4.36
C VAL A 37 -1.96 -2.30 4.11
N THR A 38 -2.74 -3.07 3.36
CA THR A 38 -2.45 -4.49 3.08
C THR A 38 -2.88 -4.93 1.68
N ALA A 39 -2.31 -6.05 1.22
CA ALA A 39 -2.77 -6.78 0.02
C ALA A 39 -3.43 -8.12 0.38
N ASP A 40 -3.61 -8.42 1.67
CA ASP A 40 -4.28 -9.64 2.13
C ASP A 40 -5.78 -9.55 1.86
N LYS A 41 -6.27 -10.40 0.96
CA LYS A 41 -7.67 -10.43 0.55
C LYS A 41 -8.61 -10.84 1.67
N ASN A 42 -8.22 -11.79 2.51
CA ASN A 42 -9.09 -12.25 3.58
C ASN A 42 -9.25 -11.16 4.65
N LEU A 43 -8.19 -10.41 4.93
CA LEU A 43 -8.24 -9.27 5.85
C LEU A 43 -9.07 -8.11 5.27
N LEU A 44 -8.92 -7.81 3.98
CA LEU A 44 -9.73 -6.80 3.29
C LEU A 44 -11.23 -7.18 3.29
N GLU A 45 -11.55 -8.43 2.96
CA GLU A 45 -12.93 -8.93 3.01
C GLU A 45 -13.50 -8.94 4.44
N TYR A 46 -12.68 -9.28 5.43
CA TYR A 46 -13.06 -9.22 6.83
C TYR A 46 -13.40 -7.78 7.25
N ALA A 47 -12.57 -6.81 6.88
CA ALA A 47 -12.77 -5.39 7.20
C ALA A 47 -14.05 -4.81 6.58
N GLN A 48 -14.50 -5.34 5.44
CA GLN A 48 -15.77 -4.96 4.80
C GLN A 48 -16.99 -5.70 5.36
N SER A 49 -16.80 -6.68 6.23
CA SER A 49 -17.88 -7.43 6.88
C SER A 49 -18.38 -6.71 8.13
N SER A 50 -19.50 -7.16 8.68
CA SER A 50 -20.01 -6.65 9.97
C SER A 50 -19.08 -6.91 11.16
N TYR A 51 -18.07 -7.78 11.02
CA TYR A 51 -17.03 -7.99 12.04
C TYR A 51 -15.88 -6.98 11.90
N GLY A 52 -15.77 -6.36 10.73
CA GLY A 52 -14.79 -5.31 10.43
C GLY A 52 -15.13 -3.98 11.07
N ASP A 53 -16.42 -3.70 11.32
CA ASP A 53 -16.89 -2.47 12.00
C ASP A 53 -16.30 -2.29 13.41
N GLU A 54 -15.81 -3.37 14.03
CA GLU A 54 -15.17 -3.36 15.35
C GLU A 54 -13.66 -3.05 15.27
N LEU A 55 -13.06 -2.97 14.07
CA LEU A 55 -11.66 -2.63 13.92
C LEU A 55 -11.44 -1.13 14.26
N PRO A 56 -10.45 -0.79 15.10
CA PRO A 56 -10.20 0.60 15.49
C PRO A 56 -9.40 1.39 14.44
N TYR A 57 -9.15 0.81 13.26
CA TYR A 57 -8.38 1.39 12.17
C TYR A 57 -9.05 1.06 10.83
N GLU A 58 -8.82 1.91 9.84
CA GLU A 58 -9.26 1.65 8.48
C GLU A 58 -8.35 0.59 7.83
N THR A 59 -8.92 -0.36 7.10
CA THR A 59 -8.11 -1.30 6.31
C THR A 59 -8.17 -0.89 4.85
N LEU A 60 -7.01 -0.61 4.25
CA LEU A 60 -6.91 -0.09 2.89
C LEU A 60 -6.04 -0.99 2.01
N THR A 61 -6.39 -1.07 0.73
CA THR A 61 -5.44 -1.50 -0.29
C THR A 61 -4.37 -0.42 -0.51
N ALA A 62 -3.23 -0.82 -1.10
CA ALA A 62 -2.22 0.14 -1.51
C ALA A 62 -2.76 1.15 -2.53
N ASP A 63 -3.67 0.73 -3.42
CA ASP A 63 -4.28 1.63 -4.40
C ASP A 63 -5.14 2.70 -3.73
N GLU A 64 -6.00 2.30 -2.78
CA GLU A 64 -6.87 3.23 -2.05
C GLU A 64 -6.05 4.23 -1.22
N PHE A 65 -5.06 3.75 -0.47
CA PHE A 65 -4.19 4.62 0.32
C PHE A 65 -3.43 5.63 -0.56
N LEU A 66 -2.82 5.17 -1.65
CA LEU A 66 -2.10 6.06 -2.57
C LEU A 66 -3.04 7.06 -3.24
N MET A 67 -4.27 6.66 -3.55
CA MET A 67 -5.29 7.57 -4.10
C MET A 67 -5.73 8.63 -3.09
N GLN A 68 -5.92 8.29 -1.81
CA GLN A 68 -6.16 9.29 -0.76
C GLN A 68 -5.03 10.33 -0.71
N LEU A 69 -3.76 9.91 -0.82
CA LEU A 69 -2.64 10.86 -0.84
C LEU A 69 -2.73 11.86 -2.00
N THR A 70 -3.33 11.49 -3.14
CA THR A 70 -3.45 12.41 -4.29
C THR A 70 -4.33 13.63 -4.00
N GLU A 71 -5.18 13.56 -2.97
CA GLU A 71 -6.05 14.66 -2.54
C GLU A 71 -5.35 15.64 -1.60
N TYR A 72 -4.37 15.15 -0.81
CA TYR A 72 -3.74 15.93 0.26
C TYR A 72 -2.30 16.35 -0.05
N VAL A 73 -1.62 15.63 -0.95
CA VAL A 73 -0.20 15.83 -1.23
C VAL A 73 -0.03 16.62 -2.54
N PRO A 74 0.85 17.65 -2.57
CA PRO A 74 1.12 18.39 -3.80
C PRO A 74 1.67 17.49 -4.92
N LEU A 75 1.26 17.78 -6.16
CA LEU A 75 1.68 17.03 -7.35
C LEU A 75 3.21 16.92 -7.49
N SER A 76 3.95 17.96 -7.10
CA SER A 76 5.42 17.99 -7.14
C SER A 76 6.09 16.90 -6.30
N VAL A 77 5.47 16.47 -5.20
CA VAL A 77 5.98 15.35 -4.39
C VAL A 77 5.90 14.05 -5.19
N PHE A 78 4.80 13.82 -5.90
CA PHE A 78 4.64 12.64 -6.75
C PHE A 78 5.60 12.66 -7.93
N VAL A 79 5.82 13.82 -8.56
CA VAL A 79 6.83 14.00 -9.61
C VAL A 79 8.21 13.60 -9.09
N LYS A 80 8.60 14.12 -7.92
CA LYS A 80 9.89 13.77 -7.31
C LYS A 80 10.00 12.27 -7.03
N VAL A 81 9.01 11.67 -6.37
CA VAL A 81 9.01 10.24 -6.05
C VAL A 81 9.07 9.39 -7.32
N PHE A 82 8.35 9.78 -8.36
CA PHE A 82 8.38 9.08 -9.64
C PHE A 82 9.76 9.14 -10.28
N THR A 83 10.42 10.30 -10.30
CA THR A 83 11.81 10.42 -10.80
C THR A 83 12.77 9.54 -10.00
N ASP A 84 12.68 9.55 -8.67
CA ASP A 84 13.52 8.70 -7.79
C ASP A 84 13.30 7.21 -8.12
N GLN A 85 12.06 6.80 -8.40
CA GLN A 85 11.75 5.44 -8.83
C GLN A 85 12.32 5.16 -10.22
N GLU A 86 12.10 6.00 -11.22
CA GLU A 86 12.67 5.78 -12.57
C GLU A 86 14.18 5.63 -12.54
N GLU A 87 14.89 6.45 -11.76
CA GLU A 87 16.34 6.33 -11.57
C GLU A 87 16.72 4.99 -10.94
N TYR A 88 16.03 4.60 -9.85
CA TYR A 88 16.26 3.34 -9.17
C TYR A 88 16.05 2.14 -10.11
N TRP A 89 14.94 2.13 -10.85
CA TRP A 89 14.59 1.00 -11.71
C TRP A 89 15.41 0.96 -13.00
N SER A 90 15.89 2.11 -13.48
CA SER A 90 16.74 2.20 -14.69
C SER A 90 18.19 1.81 -14.44
N ASN A 91 18.64 1.75 -13.18
CA ASN A 91 20.03 1.44 -12.85
C ASN A 91 20.37 -0.05 -13.11
N PRO A 92 21.27 -0.36 -14.07
CA PRO A 92 21.62 -1.73 -14.42
C PRO A 92 22.24 -2.53 -13.26
N LYS A 93 22.82 -1.85 -12.27
CA LYS A 93 23.42 -2.48 -11.07
C LYS A 93 22.37 -3.04 -10.11
N ASN A 94 21.11 -2.64 -10.25
CA ASN A 94 20.00 -3.13 -9.44
C ASN A 94 19.45 -4.49 -9.93
N ASN A 95 20.20 -5.20 -10.80
CA ASN A 95 19.96 -6.58 -11.22
C ASN A 95 18.54 -6.89 -11.72
N ARG A 96 17.87 -5.92 -12.33
CA ARG A 96 16.57 -6.12 -12.96
C ARG A 96 16.73 -6.11 -14.47
N LYS A 97 16.27 -7.20 -15.11
CA LYS A 97 16.05 -7.23 -16.55
C LYS A 97 14.92 -6.26 -16.85
N LEU A 98 15.26 -5.03 -17.20
CA LEU A 98 14.34 -4.17 -17.92
C LEU A 98 14.00 -4.90 -19.21
N ASP A 99 12.72 -4.96 -19.54
CA ASP A 99 12.33 -5.42 -20.86
C ASP A 99 12.83 -4.41 -21.91
N ALA A 100 12.73 -4.77 -23.19
CA ALA A 100 13.19 -3.92 -24.29
C ALA A 100 12.48 -2.55 -24.36
N GLU A 101 11.42 -2.35 -23.56
CA GLU A 101 10.59 -1.14 -23.51
C GLU A 101 10.98 -0.20 -22.35
N GLY A 102 11.90 -0.59 -21.46
CA GLY A 102 12.37 0.23 -20.34
C GLY A 102 11.55 0.06 -19.05
N VAL A 103 11.59 1.05 -18.15
CA VAL A 103 10.78 1.02 -16.91
C VAL A 103 9.39 1.59 -17.20
N ASP A 104 8.38 0.74 -17.39
CA ASP A 104 6.97 1.17 -17.38
C ASP A 104 6.42 1.13 -15.95
N LEU A 105 6.68 2.20 -15.18
CA LEU A 105 6.21 2.32 -13.79
C LEU A 105 4.67 2.24 -13.66
N PRO A 106 3.85 2.90 -14.50
CA PRO A 106 2.40 2.71 -14.47
C PRO A 106 1.99 1.25 -14.64
N ARG A 107 2.59 0.50 -15.58
CA ARG A 107 2.29 -0.93 -15.74
C ARG A 107 2.76 -1.76 -14.54
N ALA A 108 3.89 -1.40 -13.93
CA ALA A 108 4.36 -2.03 -12.70
C ALA A 108 3.36 -1.82 -11.54
N LEU A 109 2.81 -0.61 -11.40
CA LEU A 109 1.77 -0.29 -10.40
C LEU A 109 0.49 -1.10 -10.65
N VAL A 110 0.03 -1.21 -11.91
CA VAL A 110 -1.12 -2.08 -12.25
C VAL A 110 -0.85 -3.52 -11.84
N LYS A 111 0.32 -4.07 -12.15
CA LYS A 111 0.71 -5.44 -11.75
C LYS A 111 0.81 -5.60 -10.23
N ALA A 112 1.15 -4.54 -9.51
CA ALA A 112 1.21 -4.51 -8.06
C ALA A 112 -0.17 -4.34 -7.39
N GLY A 113 -1.25 -4.23 -8.16
CA GLY A 113 -2.61 -4.06 -7.63
C GLY A 113 -2.97 -2.61 -7.33
N ALA A 114 -2.28 -1.63 -7.93
CA ALA A 114 -2.55 -0.20 -7.80
C ALA A 114 -2.99 0.47 -9.13
N PRO A 115 -4.09 0.01 -9.77
CA PRO A 115 -4.49 0.49 -11.10
C PRO A 115 -5.00 1.93 -11.12
N ASN A 116 -5.70 2.40 -10.09
CA ASN A 116 -6.21 3.77 -10.06
C ASN A 116 -5.07 4.76 -9.88
N PHE A 117 -4.14 4.46 -8.97
CA PHE A 117 -2.95 5.27 -8.80
C PHE A 117 -2.05 5.24 -10.04
N ALA A 118 -1.95 4.10 -10.74
CA ALA A 118 -1.27 4.04 -12.03
C ALA A 118 -1.90 4.97 -13.09
N GLU A 119 -3.22 5.10 -13.09
CA GLU A 119 -3.94 6.05 -13.96
C GLU A 119 -3.62 7.50 -13.58
N PHE A 120 -3.66 7.81 -12.28
CA PHE A 120 -3.29 9.12 -11.76
C PHE A 120 -1.87 9.51 -12.20
N VAL A 121 -0.89 8.63 -11.99
CA VAL A 121 0.50 8.84 -12.41
C VAL A 121 0.57 9.13 -13.91
N ARG A 122 -0.09 8.31 -14.73
CA ARG A 122 -0.06 8.48 -16.20
C ARG A 122 -0.66 9.80 -16.65
N ARG A 123 -1.74 10.26 -16.01
CA ARG A 123 -2.48 11.46 -16.42
C ARG A 123 -1.98 12.75 -15.80
N ARG A 124 -1.35 12.69 -14.62
CA ARG A 124 -1.04 13.87 -13.81
C ARG A 124 0.45 14.01 -13.53
N VAL A 125 1.18 12.92 -13.36
CA VAL A 125 2.61 12.97 -12.98
C VAL A 125 3.50 12.97 -14.22
N ILE A 126 3.30 12.03 -15.14
CA ILE A 126 4.13 11.91 -16.35
C ILE A 126 4.12 13.18 -17.23
N PRO A 127 2.99 13.90 -17.41
CA PRO A 127 3.00 15.14 -18.17
C PRO A 127 3.97 16.19 -17.59
N GLU A 128 4.02 16.33 -16.27
CA GLU A 128 4.88 17.29 -15.57
C GLU A 128 6.39 16.96 -15.67
N LEU A 129 6.75 15.75 -16.12
CA LEU A 129 8.15 15.35 -16.34
C LEU A 129 8.67 15.75 -17.72
N ARG A 130 7.77 16.13 -18.64
CA ARG A 130 8.08 16.40 -20.05
C ARG A 130 8.11 17.90 -20.38
N ASP A 131 7.73 18.73 -19.43
CA ASP A 131 7.79 20.20 -19.48
C ASP A 131 9.09 20.72 -18.84
#